data_AF-A0A1Z9F6M3-F1
#
_entry.id   AF-A0A1Z9F6M3-F1
#
_cell.length_a   1.000
_cell.length_b   1.000
_cell.length_c   1.000
_cell.angle_alpha   90.00
_cell.angle_beta   90.00
_cell.angle_gamma   90.00
#
_symmetry.space_group_name_H-M   'P 1'
#
loop_
_entity.id
_entity.type
_entity.pdbx_description
1 polymer ?
#
loop_
_entity_poly.entity_id
_entity_poly.type
_entity_poly.pdbx_seq_one_letter_code
_entity_poly.pdbx_strand_id
1 'polypeptide(L)'
;MKALFQAVILKGKSRHGKNRIQQHGDQWFVQEVGKFNGEDAMMLRSQDRTFPIRSRGNPNEEWKTVHVHDERWVLLKNDPDFLYFK
;
A
#
# COMPACT_ATOMS: atom_id res chain seq x y z
N MET A 1 7.10 -17.91 5.75
CA MET A 1 8.36 -17.16 5.97
C MET A 1 7.99 -15.79 6.52
N LYS A 2 8.50 -15.39 7.68
CA LYS A 2 8.27 -14.03 8.23
C LYS A 2 9.10 -13.06 7.41
N ALA A 3 8.45 -12.10 6.74
CA ALA A 3 9.15 -11.04 6.03
C ALA A 3 9.96 -10.21 7.05
N LEU A 4 11.27 -10.09 6.80
CA LEU A 4 12.23 -9.33 7.62
C LEU A 4 12.12 -7.80 7.44
N PHE A 5 11.13 -7.31 6.70
CA PHE A 5 10.94 -5.89 6.41
C PHE A 5 9.68 -5.38 7.14
N GLN A 6 9.88 -4.76 8.31
CA GLN A 6 8.79 -4.32 9.20
C GLN A 6 7.95 -3.18 8.60
N ALA A 7 8.56 -2.28 7.83
CA ALA A 7 7.93 -1.20 7.09
C ALA A 7 8.89 -0.63 6.02
N VAL A 8 8.35 -0.09 4.94
CA VAL A 8 9.06 0.72 3.94
C VAL A 8 8.51 2.15 3.96
N ILE A 9 9.37 3.14 3.73
CA ILE A 9 8.98 4.56 3.78
C ILE A 9 8.85 5.12 2.36
N LEU A 10 7.70 5.72 2.07
CA LEU A 10 7.44 6.46 0.85
C LEU A 10 8.02 7.88 0.99
N LYS A 11 8.93 8.28 0.09
CA LYS A 11 9.61 9.58 0.09
C LYS A 11 8.79 10.73 -0.51
N GLY A 12 7.78 10.42 -1.30
CA GLY A 12 6.96 11.44 -1.97
C GLY A 12 7.78 12.36 -2.88
N LYS A 13 8.69 11.84 -3.73
CA LYS A 13 9.42 12.69 -4.67
C LYS A 13 8.48 13.15 -5.79
N SER A 14 7.70 12.23 -6.33
CA SER A 14 6.68 12.52 -7.33
C SER A 14 5.44 13.18 -6.71
N ARG A 15 4.68 13.95 -7.49
CA ARG A 15 3.36 14.48 -7.06
C ARG A 15 2.44 13.35 -6.59
N HIS A 16 2.48 12.21 -7.29
CA HIS A 16 1.75 11.01 -6.91
C HIS A 16 2.17 10.51 -5.54
N GLY A 17 3.48 10.38 -5.28
CA GLY A 17 4.01 9.99 -3.98
C GLY A 17 3.60 10.94 -2.84
N LYS A 18 3.64 12.26 -3.06
CA LYS A 18 3.21 13.26 -2.05
C LYS A 18 1.74 13.11 -1.68
N ASN A 19 0.88 12.97 -2.69
CA ASN A 19 -0.55 12.76 -2.48
C ASN A 19 -0.80 11.47 -1.70
N ARG A 20 -0.01 10.41 -1.96
CA ARG A 20 -0.12 9.14 -1.25
C ARG A 20 0.30 9.24 0.21
N ILE A 21 1.37 10.00 0.54
CA ILE A 21 1.72 10.27 1.94
C ILE A 21 0.58 11.01 2.65
N GLN A 22 0.06 12.07 2.02
CA GLN A 22 -1.05 12.85 2.59
C GLN A 22 -2.31 12.01 2.81
N GLN A 23 -2.58 11.07 1.90
CA GLN A 23 -3.77 10.24 1.97
C GLN A 23 -3.60 9.03 2.89
N HIS A 24 -2.45 8.37 2.91
CA HIS A 24 -2.32 7.01 3.44
C HIS A 24 -1.23 6.84 4.50
N GLY A 25 -0.50 7.90 4.81
CA GLY A 25 0.72 7.84 5.59
C GLY A 25 1.96 7.55 4.72
N ASP A 26 3.13 7.87 5.27
CA ASP A 26 4.43 7.60 4.66
C ASP A 26 4.93 6.18 4.95
N GLN A 27 4.42 5.53 5.99
CA GLN A 27 4.74 4.14 6.33
C GLN A 27 3.86 3.15 5.56
N TRP A 28 4.51 2.17 4.93
CA TRP A 28 3.85 1.08 4.23
C TRP A 28 4.39 -0.25 4.74
N PHE A 29 3.49 -1.21 5.00
CA PHE A 29 3.80 -2.49 5.62
C PHE A 29 3.88 -3.59 4.57
N VAL A 30 4.97 -4.36 4.56
CA VAL A 30 5.14 -5.50 3.65
C VAL A 30 4.20 -6.62 4.07
N GLN A 31 3.27 -6.98 3.18
CA GLN A 31 2.39 -8.14 3.34
C GLN A 31 3.03 -9.39 2.73
N GLU A 32 3.63 -9.26 1.56
CA GLU A 32 4.20 -10.36 0.79
C GLU A 32 5.41 -9.90 -0.01
N VAL A 33 6.36 -10.81 -0.24
CA VAL A 33 7.43 -10.65 -1.23
C VAL A 33 7.25 -11.73 -2.28
N GLY A 34 7.16 -11.35 -3.55
CA GLY A 34 6.81 -12.24 -4.64
C GLY A 34 7.19 -11.66 -6.00
N LYS A 35 6.37 -11.95 -7.01
CA LYS A 35 6.56 -11.42 -8.37
C LYS A 35 5.33 -10.67 -8.84
N PHE A 36 5.54 -9.50 -9.44
CA PHE A 36 4.51 -8.74 -10.14
C PHE A 36 4.95 -8.55 -11.59
N ASN A 37 4.12 -9.01 -12.54
CA ASN A 37 4.46 -9.05 -13.97
C ASN A 37 5.81 -9.72 -14.30
N GLY A 38 6.18 -10.76 -13.54
CA GLY A 38 7.43 -11.52 -13.72
C GLY A 38 8.65 -10.91 -13.01
N GLU A 39 8.56 -9.66 -12.55
CA GLU A 39 9.61 -8.97 -11.81
C GLU A 39 9.47 -9.11 -10.31
N ASP A 40 10.58 -9.10 -9.58
CA ASP A 40 10.57 -9.21 -8.12
C ASP A 40 9.91 -7.98 -7.49
N ALA A 41 8.92 -8.21 -6.66
CA ALA A 41 8.06 -7.17 -6.10
C ALA A 41 7.67 -7.49 -4.65
N MET A 42 7.20 -6.46 -3.94
CA MET A 42 6.58 -6.60 -2.63
C MET A 42 5.15 -6.07 -2.66
N MET A 43 4.24 -6.78 -2.01
CA MET A 43 2.90 -6.28 -1.73
C MET A 43 2.97 -5.43 -0.47
N LEU A 44 2.59 -4.17 -0.61
CA LEU A 44 2.55 -3.19 0.46
C LEU A 44 1.13 -2.86 0.85
N ARG A 45 0.91 -2.63 2.15
CA ARG A 45 -0.32 -2.09 2.71
C ARG A 45 -0.03 -0.76 3.38
N SER A 46 -0.82 0.26 3.07
CA SER A 46 -0.76 1.58 3.72
C SER A 46 -0.94 1.52 5.25
N GLN A 47 -0.43 2.53 5.93
CA GLN A 47 -0.65 2.74 7.35
C GLN A 47 -2.11 3.04 7.66
N ASP A 48 -2.70 4.02 6.98
CA ASP A 48 -4.04 4.50 7.31
C ASP A 48 -5.12 3.91 6.40
N ARG A 49 -6.33 3.73 6.98
CA ARG A 49 -7.53 3.32 6.24
C ARG A 49 -8.22 4.53 5.67
N THR A 50 -7.81 4.92 4.47
CA THR A 50 -8.32 6.14 3.84
C THR A 50 -8.81 5.92 2.42
N PHE A 51 -8.71 4.70 1.88
CA PHE A 51 -9.27 4.39 0.57
C PHE A 51 -10.78 4.12 0.70
N PRO A 52 -11.65 4.98 0.15
CA PRO A 52 -13.09 4.84 0.31
C PRO A 52 -13.63 3.77 -0.66
N ILE A 53 -14.31 2.77 -0.13
CA ILE A 53 -15.06 1.78 -0.92
C ILE A 53 -16.53 1.79 -0.52
N ARG A 54 -17.40 1.61 -1.51
CA ARG A 54 -18.82 1.34 -1.26
C ARG A 54 -18.95 -0.13 -0.89
N SER A 55 -19.52 -0.40 0.28
CA SER A 55 -19.73 -1.77 0.77
C SER A 55 -21.11 -1.89 1.42
N ARG A 56 -21.67 -3.10 1.38
CA ARG A 56 -22.87 -3.52 2.11
C ARG A 56 -22.64 -4.92 2.64
N GLY A 57 -23.07 -5.22 3.87
CA GLY A 57 -22.79 -6.52 4.50
C GLY A 57 -23.58 -7.66 3.87
N ASN A 58 -24.76 -7.35 3.32
CA ASN A 58 -25.60 -8.25 2.55
C ASN A 58 -26.42 -7.47 1.51
N PRO A 59 -27.10 -8.14 0.55
CA PRO A 59 -27.83 -7.47 -0.53
C PRO A 59 -28.98 -6.55 -0.09
N ASN A 60 -29.49 -6.71 1.13
CA ASN A 60 -30.65 -5.97 1.66
C ASN A 60 -30.25 -4.75 2.50
N GLU A 61 -28.96 -4.56 2.77
CA GLU A 61 -28.44 -3.39 3.48
C GLU A 61 -28.16 -2.22 2.55
N GLU A 62 -28.28 -1.00 3.11
CA GLU A 62 -27.87 0.22 2.43
C GLU A 62 -26.36 0.24 2.17
N TRP A 63 -26.00 0.78 1.01
CA TRP A 63 -24.60 1.02 0.67
C TRP A 63 -24.01 2.11 1.56
N LYS A 64 -22.94 1.76 2.27
CA LYS A 64 -22.15 2.69 3.07
C LYS A 64 -20.76 2.85 2.49
N THR A 65 -20.17 4.01 2.70
CA THR A 65 -18.76 4.23 2.40
C THR A 65 -17.96 3.79 3.61
N VAL A 66 -17.09 2.80 3.42
CA VAL A 66 -16.11 2.38 4.41
C VAL A 66 -14.73 2.71 3.91
N HIS A 67 -13.82 3.04 4.81
CA HIS A 67 -12.43 3.27 4.44
C HIS A 67 -11.60 2.03 4.76
N VAL A 68 -10.82 1.59 3.79
CA VAL A 68 -9.91 0.44 3.89
C VAL A 68 -8.47 0.89 3.65
N HIS A 69 -7.52 0.01 3.95
CA HIS A 69 -6.13 0.23 3.58
C HIS A 69 -6.01 0.17 2.05
N ASP A 70 -5.21 1.06 1.48
CA ASP A 70 -4.71 0.90 0.12
C ASP A 70 -3.61 -0.17 0.10
N GLU A 71 -3.57 -0.95 -0.98
CA GLU A 71 -2.62 -2.03 -1.22
C GLU A 71 -1.96 -1.87 -2.59
N ARG A 72 -0.68 -2.25 -2.72
CA ARG A 72 0.05 -2.13 -3.99
C ARG A 72 1.24 -3.05 -4.09
N TRP A 73 1.46 -3.58 -5.30
CA TRP A 73 2.74 -4.16 -5.70
C TRP A 73 3.77 -3.09 -6.07
N VAL A 74 4.91 -3.11 -5.39
CA VAL A 74 6.07 -2.25 -5.67
C VAL A 74 7.24 -3.11 -6.11
N LEU A 75 7.83 -2.78 -7.26
CA LEU A 75 8.99 -3.49 -7.78
C LEU A 75 10.20 -3.24 -6.87
N LEU A 76 10.92 -4.30 -6.50
CA LEU A 76 12.11 -4.20 -5.64
C LEU A 76 13.26 -3.47 -6.36
N LYS A 77 13.25 -3.51 -7.69
CA LYS A 77 14.25 -2.89 -8.54
C LYS A 77 13.71 -1.54 -9.02
N ASN A 78 14.44 -0.47 -8.75
CA ASN A 78 14.27 0.86 -9.34
C ASN A 78 13.03 1.69 -8.93
N ASP A 79 12.40 1.48 -7.77
CA ASP A 79 11.43 2.48 -7.30
C ASP A 79 12.13 3.62 -6.53
N PRO A 80 12.26 4.84 -7.10
CA PRO A 80 12.93 5.96 -6.46
C PRO A 80 12.12 6.59 -5.32
N ASP A 81 10.84 6.23 -5.20
CA ASP A 81 9.91 6.74 -4.21
C ASP A 81 9.98 5.96 -2.88
N PHE A 82 10.66 4.81 -2.79
CA PHE A 82 10.74 4.02 -1.54
C PHE A 82 12.14 3.94 -0.92
N LEU A 83 12.21 4.01 0.42
CA LEU A 83 13.35 3.59 1.23
C LEU A 83 13.14 2.16 1.71
N TYR A 84 14.14 1.33 1.45
CA TYR A 84 14.22 -0.03 1.95
C TYR A 84 15.23 -0.07 3.09
N PHE A 85 14.77 -0.45 4.28
CA PHE A 85 15.63 -0.67 5.44
C PHE A 85 15.87 -2.17 5.56
N LYS A 86 17.14 -2.60 5.45
CA LYS A 86 17.55 -4.00 5.68
C LYS A 86 17.61 -4.33 7.16
#